data_AF-A0A1G7JV72-F1
#
_entry.id   AF-A0A1G7JV72-F1
#
_cell.length_a   1.000
_cell.length_b   1.000
_cell.length_c   1.000
_cell.angle_alpha   90.00
_cell.angle_beta   90.00
_cell.angle_gamma   90.00
#
_symmetry.space_group_name_H-M   'P 1'
#
loop_
_entity.id
_entity.type
_entity.pdbx_description
1 polymer ?
#
loop_
_entity_poly.entity_id
_entity_poly.type
_entity_poly.pdbx_seq_one_letter_code
_entity_poly.pdbx_strand_id
1 'polypeptide(L)'
;MWVGFGGGHALKYEAGTSGARMVTEDDCIRALREAAQLLGDSPTKAQYENLGLTPAASTILRQCGGWNDAKRLAGLETNHSRGSRVEPKPDGLDLPDGIEWDELSQDQRWHYRNRERNTARSLQRRRRLRLWVNEQTRERGCRECGEDDPACLDLHHRKPVEKEMEISTMVTSGYGKDRLRSEIEKCDVLCANCHRKEHYERPDLRTTTGVRLVARLRNTYKS
;
A
#
# COMPACT_ATOMS: atom_id res chain seq x y z
N MET A 1 -28.79 39.03 65.00
CA MET A 1 -28.69 38.28 66.27
C MET A 1 -27.61 37.22 66.07
N TRP A 2 -26.49 37.36 66.79
CA TRP A 2 -25.43 36.36 67.07
C TRP A 2 -24.56 35.87 65.88
N VAL A 3 -23.29 36.33 65.77
CA VAL A 3 -22.01 35.73 66.29
C VAL A 3 -21.78 34.28 65.80
N GLY A 4 -20.65 33.82 65.29
CA GLY A 4 -19.23 34.21 65.28
C GLY A 4 -18.39 32.90 65.26
N PHE A 5 -17.09 33.01 64.98
CA PHE A 5 -16.04 31.95 64.96
C PHE A 5 -16.02 31.05 63.71
N GLY A 6 -14.87 30.68 63.12
CA GLY A 6 -13.48 30.74 63.52
C GLY A 6 -12.68 29.88 62.52
N GLY A 7 -11.46 30.30 62.17
CA GLY A 7 -10.71 29.81 61.01
C GLY A 7 -10.30 28.33 60.99
N GLY A 8 -9.85 27.91 59.81
CA GLY A 8 -9.32 26.58 59.57
C GLY A 8 -8.54 26.51 58.26
N HIS A 9 -7.23 26.74 58.37
CA HIS A 9 -6.14 26.19 57.56
C HIS A 9 -6.27 26.17 56.02
N ALA A 10 -5.58 27.11 55.38
CA ALA A 10 -5.09 26.96 54.03
C ALA A 10 -4.12 25.77 53.95
N LEU A 11 -4.58 24.63 53.42
CA LEU A 11 -3.72 23.55 52.99
C LEU A 11 -2.90 24.03 51.80
N LYS A 12 -1.66 24.41 52.08
CA LYS A 12 -0.62 24.61 51.07
C LYS A 12 -0.40 23.27 50.38
N TYR A 13 -0.83 23.17 49.12
CA TYR A 13 -0.34 22.14 48.22
C TYR A 13 1.13 22.47 47.94
N GLU A 14 2.03 21.82 48.67
CA GLU A 14 3.45 21.80 48.30
C GLU A 14 3.61 20.87 47.10
N ALA A 15 3.70 21.48 45.92
CA ALA A 15 4.20 20.80 44.73
C ALA A 15 5.67 20.46 44.98
N GLY A 16 5.91 19.28 45.53
CA GLY A 16 7.21 18.63 45.55
C GLY A 16 7.60 18.25 44.13
N THR A 17 8.17 19.19 43.38
CA THR A 17 8.90 18.90 42.15
C THR A 17 10.19 18.20 42.57
N SER A 18 10.12 16.89 42.79
CA SER A 18 11.29 16.02 42.86
C SER A 18 11.98 16.09 41.50
N GLY A 19 12.98 16.97 41.40
CA GLY A 19 13.84 17.08 40.23
C GLY A 19 14.46 15.73 39.96
N ALA A 20 14.00 15.06 38.90
CA ALA A 20 14.58 13.81 38.45
C ALA A 20 16.08 14.05 38.20
N ARG A 21 16.93 13.44 39.02
CA ARG A 21 18.38 13.44 38.80
C ARG A 21 18.63 12.98 37.37
N MET A 22 19.22 13.84 36.55
CA MET A 22 19.54 13.49 35.17
C MET A 22 20.54 12.33 35.20
N VAL A 23 20.13 11.22 34.59
CA VAL A 23 20.95 10.03 34.44
C VAL A 23 22.15 10.36 33.55
N THR A 24 23.36 10.14 34.06
CA THR A 24 24.61 10.39 33.34
C THR A 24 25.11 9.14 32.61
N GLU A 25 26.14 9.30 31.78
CA GLU A 25 26.84 8.19 31.14
C GLU A 25 27.44 7.21 32.17
N ASP A 26 28.03 7.72 33.25
CA ASP A 26 28.55 6.90 34.35
C ASP A 26 27.48 6.06 35.04
N ASP A 27 26.28 6.62 35.23
CA ASP A 27 25.14 5.89 35.79
C ASP A 27 24.76 4.70 34.88
N CYS A 28 24.83 4.89 33.55
CA CYS A 28 24.59 3.84 32.56
C CYS A 28 25.68 2.75 32.58
N ILE A 29 26.96 3.15 32.68
CA ILE A 29 28.11 2.23 32.76
C ILE A 29 28.02 1.34 34.00
N ARG A 30 27.70 1.92 35.17
CA ARG A 30 27.57 1.15 36.42
C ARG A 30 26.45 0.12 36.32
N ALA A 31 25.29 0.51 35.82
CA ALA A 31 24.16 -0.41 35.69
C ALA A 31 24.46 -1.56 34.73
N LEU A 32 25.20 -1.31 33.64
CA LEU A 32 25.64 -2.39 32.73
C LEU A 32 26.63 -3.36 33.39
N ARG A 33 27.56 -2.85 34.22
CA ARG A 33 28.48 -3.71 34.98
C ARG A 33 27.77 -4.53 36.03
N GLU A 34 26.79 -3.94 36.72
CA GLU A 34 25.92 -4.64 37.67
C GLU A 34 25.14 -5.77 36.97
N ALA A 35 24.53 -5.46 35.82
CA ALA A 35 23.85 -6.48 35.01
C ALA A 35 24.77 -7.62 34.59
N ALA A 36 26.01 -7.31 34.18
CA ALA A 36 27.01 -8.32 33.84
C ALA A 36 27.39 -9.19 35.05
N GLN A 37 27.52 -8.61 36.25
CA GLN A 37 27.79 -9.38 37.47
C GLN A 37 26.64 -10.32 37.83
N LEU A 38 25.39 -9.85 37.70
CA LEU A 38 24.20 -10.66 38.00
C LEU A 38 24.02 -11.82 37.02
N LEU A 39 24.39 -11.63 35.75
CA LEU A 39 24.26 -12.66 34.71
C LEU A 39 25.49 -13.55 34.57
N GLY A 40 26.63 -13.15 35.14
CA GLY A 40 27.93 -13.80 34.94
C GLY A 40 28.50 -13.66 33.53
N ASP A 41 27.86 -12.86 32.68
CA ASP A 41 28.24 -12.64 31.28
C ASP A 41 27.76 -11.26 30.81
N SER A 42 28.29 -10.80 29.68
CA SER A 42 28.01 -9.52 29.06
C SER A 42 26.54 -9.41 28.59
N PRO A 43 25.70 -8.53 29.17
CA PRO A 43 24.25 -8.53 28.96
C PRO A 43 23.85 -8.20 27.52
N THR A 44 22.86 -8.93 26.99
CA THR A 44 22.03 -8.43 25.87
C THR A 44 21.04 -7.38 26.37
N LYS A 45 20.52 -6.55 25.46
CA LYS A 45 19.50 -5.55 25.80
C LYS A 45 18.28 -6.19 26.48
N ALA A 46 17.79 -7.29 25.93
CA ALA A 46 16.63 -8.00 26.47
C ALA A 46 16.91 -8.60 27.86
N GLN A 47 18.09 -9.18 28.08
CA GLN A 47 18.48 -9.69 29.41
C GLN A 47 18.56 -8.55 30.43
N TYR A 48 19.15 -7.40 30.08
CA TYR A 48 19.19 -6.24 30.96
C TYR A 48 17.78 -5.73 31.33
N GLU A 49 16.88 -5.62 30.35
CA GLU A 49 15.48 -5.20 30.59
C GLU A 49 14.76 -6.16 31.54
N ASN A 50 15.02 -7.47 31.43
CA ASN A 50 14.43 -8.48 32.31
C ASN A 50 14.95 -8.42 33.76
N LEU A 51 16.14 -7.86 33.99
CA LEU A 51 16.67 -7.64 35.35
C LEU A 51 15.96 -6.48 36.07
N GLY A 52 15.19 -5.65 35.36
CA GLY A 52 14.47 -4.51 35.96
C GLY A 52 15.40 -3.41 36.50
N LEU A 53 16.65 -3.37 36.04
CA LEU A 53 17.64 -2.40 36.51
C LEU A 53 17.36 -0.98 35.99
N THR A 54 17.79 0.01 36.79
CA THR A 54 17.75 1.41 36.43
C THR A 54 19.16 1.93 36.18
N PRO A 55 19.40 2.75 35.14
CA PRO A 55 18.41 3.35 34.23
C PRO A 55 17.86 2.37 33.18
N ALA A 56 16.66 2.66 32.66
CA ALA A 56 16.05 1.85 31.60
C ALA A 56 16.94 1.78 30.35
N ALA A 57 16.86 0.67 29.60
CA ALA A 57 17.71 0.44 28.42
C ALA A 57 17.59 1.54 27.35
N SER A 58 16.41 2.16 27.21
CA SER A 58 16.18 3.32 26.33
C SER A 58 16.96 4.56 26.76
N THR A 59 17.14 4.77 28.07
CA THR A 59 17.97 5.85 28.62
C THR A 59 19.44 5.60 28.35
N ILE A 60 19.92 4.36 28.51
CA ILE A 60 21.29 3.95 28.18
C ILE A 60 21.60 4.20 26.70
N LEU A 61 20.68 3.78 25.80
CA LEU A 61 20.80 4.04 24.36
C LEU A 61 20.94 5.53 24.03
N ARG A 62 20.18 6.38 24.72
CA ARG A 62 20.22 7.84 24.49
C ARG A 62 21.50 8.48 25.03
N GLN A 63 21.96 8.08 26.22
CA GLN A 63 23.14 8.70 26.85
C GLN A 63 24.45 8.21 26.22
N CYS A 64 24.51 6.94 25.81
CA CYS A 64 25.75 6.32 25.33
C CYS A 64 25.80 6.16 23.79
N GLY A 65 24.83 6.68 23.04
CA GLY A 65 24.78 6.63 21.57
C GLY A 65 24.41 5.27 20.96
N GLY A 66 24.40 4.20 21.75
CA GLY A 66 24.07 2.85 21.29
C GLY A 66 24.27 1.80 22.38
N TRP A 67 23.61 0.64 22.26
CA TRP A 67 23.75 -0.44 23.24
C TRP A 67 25.17 -1.02 23.24
N ASN A 68 25.74 -1.26 22.05
CA ASN A 68 27.11 -1.75 21.94
C ASN A 68 28.15 -0.71 22.35
N ASP A 69 27.87 0.58 22.15
CA ASP A 69 28.76 1.66 22.61
C ASP A 69 28.75 1.76 24.14
N ALA A 70 27.57 1.64 24.77
CA ALA A 70 27.46 1.56 26.22
C ALA A 70 28.21 0.34 26.80
N LYS A 71 28.09 -0.84 26.17
CA LYS A 71 28.86 -2.03 26.57
C LYS A 71 30.36 -1.82 26.45
N ARG A 72 30.82 -1.15 25.38
CA ARG A 72 32.23 -0.81 25.17
C ARG A 72 32.76 0.13 26.26
N LEU A 73 32.01 1.18 26.60
CA LEU A 73 32.33 2.10 27.70
C LEU A 73 32.38 1.37 29.05
N ALA A 74 31.50 0.38 29.25
CA ALA A 74 31.49 -0.45 30.45
C ALA A 74 32.62 -1.49 30.51
N GLY A 75 33.38 -1.70 29.42
CA GLY A 75 34.40 -2.74 29.31
C GLY A 75 33.85 -4.15 29.12
N LEU A 76 32.63 -4.25 28.56
CA LEU A 76 31.90 -5.51 28.37
C LEU A 76 31.95 -5.94 26.90
N GLU A 77 31.98 -7.26 26.64
CA GLU A 77 32.01 -7.79 25.27
C GLU A 77 30.78 -7.37 24.46
N THR A 78 30.97 -6.81 23.26
CA THR A 78 29.86 -6.41 22.40
C THR A 78 29.37 -7.58 21.55
N ASN A 79 28.05 -7.76 21.48
CA ASN A 79 27.47 -8.70 20.54
C ASN A 79 27.26 -7.98 19.21
N HIS A 80 28.10 -8.30 18.22
CA HIS A 80 27.75 -8.05 16.84
C HIS A 80 26.64 -9.03 16.44
N SER A 81 25.67 -8.61 15.64
CA SER A 81 24.74 -9.56 15.01
C SER A 81 25.56 -10.52 14.15
N ARG A 82 25.91 -11.69 14.70
CA ARG A 82 26.50 -12.78 13.94
C ARG A 82 25.36 -13.61 13.38
N GLY A 83 25.24 -13.63 12.06
CA GLY A 83 24.21 -14.38 11.36
C GLY A 83 23.57 -13.58 10.24
N SER A 84 23.19 -14.28 9.17
CA SER A 84 22.38 -13.69 8.11
C SER A 84 21.03 -13.29 8.71
N ARG A 85 20.61 -12.04 8.48
CA ARG A 85 19.24 -11.59 8.80
C ARG A 85 18.22 -12.10 7.78
N VAL A 86 18.69 -12.85 6.78
CA VAL A 86 17.85 -13.42 5.73
C VAL A 86 17.26 -14.72 6.23
N GLU A 87 15.95 -14.72 6.42
CA GLU A 87 15.19 -15.94 6.64
C GLU A 87 15.26 -16.86 5.42
N PRO A 88 15.16 -18.19 5.60
CA PRO A 88 15.10 -19.14 4.49
C PRO A 88 13.99 -18.84 3.48
N LYS A 89 14.16 -19.36 2.26
CA LYS A 89 13.12 -19.32 1.24
C LYS A 89 11.90 -20.12 1.74
N PRO A 90 10.69 -19.55 1.73
CA PRO A 90 9.48 -20.30 2.06
C PRO A 90 9.28 -21.51 1.13
N ASP A 91 8.75 -22.60 1.68
CA ASP A 91 8.38 -23.78 0.90
C ASP A 91 7.32 -23.44 -0.15
N GLY A 92 7.46 -23.99 -1.36
CA GLY A 92 6.52 -23.79 -2.46
C GLY A 92 6.65 -22.44 -3.19
N LEU A 93 7.66 -21.62 -2.89
CA LEU A 93 7.95 -20.40 -3.64
C LEU A 93 8.91 -20.69 -4.81
N ASP A 94 8.45 -20.50 -6.03
CA ASP A 94 9.27 -20.65 -7.24
C ASP A 94 10.02 -19.36 -7.57
N LEU A 95 11.34 -19.47 -7.70
CA LEU A 95 12.22 -18.41 -8.20
C LEU A 95 12.62 -18.75 -9.65
N PRO A 96 12.75 -17.75 -10.55
CA PRO A 96 13.34 -17.96 -11.86
C PRO A 96 14.77 -18.50 -11.78
N ASP A 97 15.20 -19.22 -12.82
CA ASP A 97 16.55 -19.77 -12.91
C ASP A 97 17.62 -18.67 -12.78
N GLY A 98 18.66 -18.95 -11.99
CA GLY A 98 19.78 -18.03 -11.74
C GLY A 98 19.50 -16.94 -10.70
N ILE A 99 18.38 -17.03 -9.97
CA ILE A 99 18.08 -16.12 -8.85
C ILE A 99 18.18 -16.88 -7.53
N GLU A 100 19.18 -16.50 -6.73
CA GLU A 100 19.38 -17.05 -5.39
C GLU A 100 18.64 -16.22 -4.33
N TRP A 101 17.94 -16.90 -3.42
CA TRP A 101 17.09 -16.26 -2.41
C TRP A 101 17.85 -15.36 -1.43
N ASP A 102 19.07 -15.76 -1.07
CA ASP A 102 19.96 -15.05 -0.15
C ASP A 102 20.67 -13.84 -0.78
N GLU A 103 20.72 -13.78 -2.10
CA GLU A 103 21.24 -12.63 -2.85
C GLU A 103 20.20 -11.54 -3.10
N LEU A 104 18.90 -11.88 -3.03
CA LEU A 104 17.82 -10.91 -3.19
C LEU A 104 17.89 -9.77 -2.16
N SER A 105 17.43 -8.58 -2.53
CA SER A 105 17.17 -7.51 -1.56
C SER A 105 15.98 -7.87 -0.66
N GLN A 106 15.86 -7.19 0.48
CA GLN A 106 14.70 -7.33 1.37
C GLN A 106 13.38 -7.07 0.61
N ASP A 107 13.36 -6.03 -0.23
CA ASP A 107 12.19 -5.67 -1.03
C ASP A 107 11.85 -6.73 -2.09
N GLN A 108 12.85 -7.26 -2.78
CA GLN A 108 12.65 -8.33 -3.77
C GLN A 108 12.06 -9.58 -3.12
N ARG A 109 12.58 -10.00 -1.96
CA ARG A 109 12.01 -11.12 -1.18
C ARG A 109 10.56 -10.85 -0.78
N TRP A 110 10.26 -9.62 -0.35
CA TRP A 110 8.90 -9.22 -0.02
C TRP A 110 7.97 -9.34 -1.23
N HIS A 111 8.41 -8.92 -2.43
CA HIS A 111 7.64 -9.04 -3.67
C HIS A 111 7.35 -10.49 -4.03
N TYR A 112 8.35 -11.38 -3.98
CA TYR A 112 8.15 -12.80 -4.27
C TYR A 112 7.20 -13.46 -3.27
N ARG A 113 7.39 -13.21 -1.96
CA ARG A 113 6.49 -13.73 -0.90
C ARG A 113 5.04 -13.27 -1.06
N ASN A 114 4.83 -12.04 -1.53
CA ASN A 114 3.50 -11.44 -1.59
C ASN A 114 2.89 -11.46 -3.01
N ARG A 115 3.52 -12.11 -3.99
CA ARG A 115 3.08 -12.08 -5.40
C ARG A 115 1.61 -12.49 -5.57
N GLU A 116 1.24 -13.62 -4.99
CA GLU A 116 -0.13 -14.15 -5.08
C GLU A 116 -1.13 -13.24 -4.39
N ARG A 117 -0.83 -12.83 -3.15
CA ARG A 117 -1.68 -11.92 -2.36
C ARG A 117 -1.86 -10.57 -3.07
N ASN A 118 -0.80 -10.01 -3.64
CA ASN A 118 -0.83 -8.74 -4.37
C ASN A 118 -1.62 -8.87 -5.67
N THR A 119 -1.47 -10.00 -6.38
CA THR A 119 -2.27 -10.33 -7.57
C THR A 119 -3.76 -10.44 -7.21
N ALA A 120 -4.10 -11.24 -6.19
CA ALA A 120 -5.46 -11.41 -5.71
C ALA A 120 -6.10 -10.08 -5.28
N ARG A 121 -5.37 -9.25 -4.53
CA ARG A 121 -5.80 -7.89 -4.13
C ARG A 121 -6.08 -7.00 -5.34
N SER A 122 -5.22 -7.05 -6.35
CA SER A 122 -5.37 -6.27 -7.59
C SER A 122 -6.59 -6.73 -8.40
N LEU A 123 -6.79 -8.04 -8.53
CA LEU A 123 -7.96 -8.62 -9.21
C LEU A 123 -9.26 -8.27 -8.47
N GLN A 124 -9.29 -8.37 -7.13
CA GLN A 124 -10.45 -8.00 -6.33
C GLN A 124 -10.77 -6.51 -6.46
N ARG A 125 -9.75 -5.65 -6.48
CA ARG A 125 -9.91 -4.21 -6.74
C ARG A 125 -10.54 -3.97 -8.11
N ARG A 126 -10.01 -4.57 -9.18
CA ARG A 126 -10.55 -4.46 -10.54
C ARG A 126 -12.01 -4.92 -10.63
N ARG A 127 -12.35 -6.05 -9.99
CA ARG A 127 -13.74 -6.55 -9.92
C ARG A 127 -14.68 -5.54 -9.27
N ARG A 128 -14.27 -4.96 -8.13
CA ARG A 128 -15.06 -3.92 -7.43
C ARG A 128 -15.25 -2.66 -8.29
N LEU A 129 -14.21 -2.25 -9.01
CA LEU A 129 -14.30 -1.10 -9.91
C LEU A 129 -15.24 -1.38 -11.10
N ARG A 130 -15.17 -2.56 -11.73
CA ARG A 130 -16.11 -2.96 -12.80
C ARG A 130 -17.56 -2.94 -12.31
N LEU A 131 -17.83 -3.55 -11.15
CA LEU A 131 -19.18 -3.53 -10.56
C LEU A 131 -19.66 -2.10 -10.32
N TRP A 132 -18.80 -1.23 -9.82
CA TRP A 132 -19.15 0.18 -9.60
C TRP A 132 -19.43 0.90 -10.92
N VAL A 133 -18.60 0.73 -11.96
CA VAL A 133 -18.85 1.33 -13.29
C VAL A 133 -20.16 0.82 -13.90
N ASN A 134 -20.44 -0.48 -13.78
CA ASN A 134 -21.69 -1.09 -14.26
C ASN A 134 -22.93 -0.50 -13.57
N GLU A 135 -22.83 -0.14 -12.28
CA GLU A 135 -23.90 0.56 -11.59
C GLU A 135 -24.11 1.96 -12.19
N GLN A 136 -23.02 2.69 -12.45
CA GLN A 136 -23.11 4.02 -13.06
C GLN A 136 -23.70 4.01 -14.48
N THR A 137 -23.44 2.96 -15.26
CA THR A 137 -24.02 2.83 -16.60
C THR A 137 -25.48 2.40 -16.55
N ARG A 138 -25.83 1.44 -15.68
CA ARG A 138 -27.22 1.01 -15.45
C ARG A 138 -28.11 2.18 -15.01
N GLU A 139 -27.68 2.97 -14.03
CA GLU A 139 -28.45 4.11 -13.52
C GLU A 139 -28.78 5.15 -14.61
N ARG A 140 -27.93 5.26 -15.65
CA ARG A 140 -28.11 6.22 -16.75
C ARG A 140 -28.87 5.62 -17.94
N GLY A 141 -28.69 4.33 -18.20
CA GLY A 141 -29.21 3.64 -19.37
C GLY A 141 -28.65 4.18 -20.70
N CYS A 142 -28.95 3.50 -21.80
CA CYS A 142 -28.61 3.95 -23.13
C CYS A 142 -29.39 5.22 -23.47
N ARG A 143 -28.66 6.30 -23.77
CA ARG A 143 -29.22 7.61 -24.15
C ARG A 143 -30.20 7.54 -25.34
N GLU A 144 -29.98 6.60 -26.26
CA GLU A 144 -30.73 6.50 -27.52
C GLU A 144 -31.94 5.56 -27.45
N CYS A 145 -31.84 4.43 -26.72
CA CYS A 145 -32.88 3.40 -26.74
C CYS A 145 -33.37 2.95 -25.36
N GLY A 146 -32.84 3.51 -24.27
CA GLY A 146 -33.29 3.24 -22.90
C GLY A 146 -32.88 1.88 -22.31
N GLU A 147 -32.13 1.05 -23.03
CA GLU A 147 -31.56 -0.19 -22.51
C GLU A 147 -30.73 0.05 -21.25
N ASP A 148 -30.86 -0.78 -20.22
CA ASP A 148 -30.24 -0.57 -18.90
C ASP A 148 -29.40 -1.76 -18.43
N ASP A 149 -29.31 -2.86 -19.18
CA ASP A 149 -28.45 -3.98 -18.84
C ASP A 149 -26.98 -3.59 -19.04
N PRO A 150 -26.19 -3.45 -17.95
CA PRO A 150 -24.79 -3.04 -18.05
C PRO A 150 -23.92 -4.02 -18.84
N ALA A 151 -24.37 -5.26 -19.10
CA ALA A 151 -23.65 -6.20 -19.96
C ALA A 151 -23.59 -5.74 -21.42
N CYS A 152 -24.48 -4.85 -21.85
CA CYS A 152 -24.55 -4.36 -23.22
C CYS A 152 -24.28 -2.84 -23.36
N LEU A 153 -23.97 -2.15 -22.26
CA LEU A 153 -23.71 -0.71 -22.23
C LEU A 153 -22.21 -0.38 -22.34
N ASP A 154 -21.91 0.59 -23.19
CA ASP A 154 -20.61 1.19 -23.39
C ASP A 154 -20.63 2.68 -22.97
N LEU A 155 -19.46 3.20 -22.60
CA LEU A 155 -19.24 4.63 -22.34
C LEU A 155 -18.61 5.26 -23.57
N HIS A 156 -19.38 6.09 -24.26
CA HIS A 156 -18.97 6.83 -25.44
C HIS A 156 -18.52 8.24 -25.05
N HIS A 157 -17.24 8.57 -25.24
CA HIS A 157 -16.78 9.95 -25.00
C HIS A 157 -17.37 10.91 -26.04
N ARG A 158 -18.11 11.93 -25.57
CA ARG A 158 -18.71 12.96 -26.45
C ARG A 158 -17.68 13.68 -27.32
N LYS A 159 -16.49 13.88 -26.77
CA LYS A 159 -15.36 14.51 -27.47
C LYS A 159 -14.10 13.69 -27.21
N PRO A 160 -13.60 12.95 -28.21
CA PRO A 160 -12.43 12.08 -28.05
C PRO A 160 -11.16 12.81 -27.59
N VAL A 161 -11.05 14.12 -27.82
CA VAL A 161 -9.90 14.94 -27.41
C VAL A 161 -9.93 15.37 -25.94
N GLU A 162 -11.08 15.30 -25.28
CA GLU A 162 -11.24 15.69 -23.86
C GLU A 162 -11.06 14.50 -22.89
N LYS A 163 -10.99 13.29 -23.44
CA LYS A 163 -10.77 12.08 -22.65
C LYS A 163 -9.35 12.05 -22.11
N GLU A 164 -9.21 11.63 -20.87
CA GLU A 164 -7.89 11.26 -20.36
C GLU A 164 -7.51 9.87 -20.89
N MET A 165 -8.45 8.93 -20.80
CA MET A 165 -8.23 7.53 -21.12
C MET A 165 -9.57 6.79 -21.23
N GLU A 166 -9.58 5.65 -21.91
CA GLU A 166 -10.72 4.73 -21.86
C GLU A 166 -11.01 4.27 -20.42
N ILE A 167 -12.30 4.27 -20.04
CA ILE A 167 -12.73 3.87 -18.70
C ILE A 167 -12.36 2.41 -18.42
N SER A 168 -12.43 1.54 -19.43
CA SER A 168 -12.01 0.13 -19.33
C SER A 168 -10.53 -0.02 -18.98
N THR A 169 -9.69 0.85 -19.53
CA THR A 169 -8.25 0.92 -19.22
C THR A 169 -8.03 1.48 -17.82
N MET A 170 -8.72 2.56 -17.43
CA MET A 170 -8.64 3.11 -16.07
C MET A 170 -9.01 2.08 -14.99
N VAL A 171 -10.04 1.26 -15.23
CA VAL A 171 -10.43 0.16 -14.34
C VAL A 171 -9.33 -0.89 -14.24
N THR A 172 -8.73 -1.27 -15.37
CA THR A 172 -7.65 -2.27 -15.42
C THR A 172 -6.38 -1.78 -14.72
N SER A 173 -6.04 -0.49 -14.89
CA SER A 173 -4.96 0.20 -14.20
C SER A 173 -5.27 0.50 -12.73
N GLY A 174 -6.51 0.29 -12.30
CA GLY A 174 -6.93 0.43 -10.91
C GLY A 174 -7.02 1.87 -10.44
N TYR A 175 -7.54 2.79 -11.27
CA TYR A 175 -7.73 4.19 -10.88
C TYR A 175 -8.75 4.32 -9.73
N GLY A 176 -8.69 5.45 -9.01
CA GLY A 176 -9.66 5.78 -7.96
C GLY A 176 -11.05 6.08 -8.55
N LYS A 177 -12.10 5.89 -7.73
CA LYS A 177 -13.49 6.16 -8.14
C LYS A 177 -13.73 7.61 -8.56
N ASP A 178 -13.05 8.57 -7.92
CA ASP A 178 -13.23 9.98 -8.25
C ASP A 178 -12.73 10.30 -9.67
N ARG A 179 -11.56 9.77 -10.04
CA ARG A 179 -11.05 9.91 -11.41
C ARG A 179 -11.95 9.23 -12.43
N LEU A 180 -12.42 8.02 -12.11
CA LEU A 180 -13.38 7.32 -12.97
C LEU A 180 -14.67 8.13 -13.13
N ARG A 181 -15.18 8.72 -12.05
CA ARG A 181 -16.39 9.56 -12.08
C ARG A 181 -16.21 10.76 -12.99
N SER A 182 -15.12 11.52 -12.83
CA SER A 182 -14.83 12.67 -13.69
C SER A 182 -14.69 12.29 -15.15
N GLU A 183 -14.18 11.09 -15.46
CA GLU A 183 -14.10 10.61 -16.84
C GLU A 183 -15.46 10.14 -17.38
N ILE A 184 -16.26 9.42 -16.57
CA ILE A 184 -17.62 8.98 -16.90
C ILE A 184 -18.55 10.19 -17.13
N GLU A 185 -18.34 11.29 -16.42
CA GLU A 185 -19.08 12.55 -16.64
C GLU A 185 -18.88 13.12 -18.04
N LYS A 186 -17.79 12.80 -18.74
CA LYS A 186 -17.53 13.21 -20.13
C LYS A 186 -18.17 12.28 -21.18
N CYS A 187 -18.79 11.20 -20.73
CA CYS A 187 -19.32 10.16 -21.60
C CYS A 187 -20.85 10.18 -21.67
N ASP A 188 -21.38 9.77 -22.82
CA ASP A 188 -22.74 9.29 -22.96
C ASP A 188 -22.75 7.77 -22.81
N VAL A 189 -23.79 7.24 -22.17
CA VAL A 189 -23.99 5.80 -22.07
C VAL A 189 -24.77 5.34 -23.31
N LEU A 190 -24.22 4.41 -24.08
CA LEU A 190 -24.85 3.86 -25.28
C LEU A 190 -24.79 2.34 -25.24
N CYS A 191 -25.86 1.65 -25.65
CA CYS A 191 -25.75 0.21 -25.85
C CYS A 191 -24.85 -0.10 -27.06
N ALA A 192 -24.25 -1.28 -27.11
CA ALA A 192 -23.29 -1.67 -28.15
C ALA A 192 -23.83 -1.46 -29.58
N ASN A 193 -25.14 -1.60 -29.81
CA ASN A 193 -25.75 -1.37 -31.12
C ASN A 193 -25.89 0.11 -31.44
N CYS A 194 -26.33 0.95 -30.50
CA CYS A 194 -26.41 2.39 -30.70
C CYS A 194 -25.02 3.02 -30.81
N HIS A 195 -24.05 2.54 -30.03
CA HIS A 195 -22.67 2.96 -30.11
C HIS A 195 -22.03 2.67 -31.47
N ARG A 196 -22.27 1.48 -32.05
CA ARG A 196 -21.83 1.16 -33.42
C ARG A 196 -22.47 2.06 -34.48
N LYS A 197 -23.74 2.41 -34.31
CA LYS A 197 -24.45 3.32 -35.24
C LYS A 197 -23.86 4.73 -35.19
N GLU A 198 -23.49 5.20 -34.00
CA GLU A 198 -22.84 6.51 -33.81
C GLU A 198 -21.51 6.60 -34.58
N HIS A 199 -20.70 5.53 -34.51
CA HIS A 199 -19.43 5.46 -35.24
C HIS A 199 -19.56 5.02 -36.71
N TYR A 200 -20.77 4.74 -37.18
CA TYR A 200 -20.96 4.25 -38.54
C TYR A 200 -20.90 5.41 -39.55
N GLU A 201 -19.75 5.55 -40.21
CA GLU A 201 -19.63 6.41 -41.37
C GLU A 201 -20.17 5.68 -42.61
N ARG A 202 -21.17 6.27 -43.26
CA ARG A 202 -21.69 5.72 -44.52
C ARG A 202 -20.60 5.74 -45.58
N PRO A 203 -20.35 4.61 -46.27
CA PRO A 203 -19.45 4.60 -47.41
C PRO A 203 -19.93 5.61 -48.47
N ASP A 204 -19.06 6.54 -48.87
CA ASP A 204 -19.36 7.46 -49.95
C ASP A 204 -19.33 6.72 -51.28
N LEU A 205 -20.48 6.66 -51.96
CA LEU A 205 -20.62 6.05 -53.28
C LEU A 205 -19.95 6.88 -54.39
N ARG A 206 -19.42 8.08 -54.09
CA ARG A 206 -18.85 9.01 -55.10
C ARG A 206 -17.35 8.88 -55.30
N THR A 207 -16.64 8.14 -54.46
CA THR A 207 -15.19 7.89 -54.59
C THR A 207 -14.90 6.51 -55.19
N THR A 208 -15.39 6.27 -56.41
CA THR A 208 -14.94 5.15 -57.25
C THR A 208 -14.19 5.65 -58.48
N THR A 209 -13.17 6.49 -58.28
CA THR A 209 -12.22 6.77 -59.35
C THR A 209 -11.14 5.69 -59.34
N GLY A 210 -11.36 4.65 -60.15
CA GLY A 210 -10.27 3.80 -60.65
C GLY A 210 -10.13 2.41 -60.03
N VAL A 211 -11.14 1.56 -60.14
CA VAL A 211 -10.89 0.09 -60.19
C VAL A 211 -11.58 -0.47 -61.43
N ARG A 212 -10.74 -0.85 -62.39
CA ARG A 212 -11.13 -1.59 -63.59
C ARG A 212 -11.62 -2.97 -63.12
N LEU A 213 -12.93 -3.18 -63.14
CA LEU A 213 -13.53 -4.47 -62.81
C LEU A 213 -13.23 -5.45 -63.95
N VAL A 214 -12.13 -6.19 -63.84
CA VAL A 214 -11.89 -7.33 -64.73
C VAL A 214 -12.70 -8.49 -64.17
N ALA A 215 -13.86 -8.72 -64.78
CA ALA A 215 -14.67 -9.90 -64.55
C ALA A 215 -13.92 -11.15 -65.04
N ARG A 216 -13.86 -12.17 -64.16
CA ARG A 216 -13.64 -13.63 -64.34
C ARG A 216 -12.83 -14.11 -63.13
N LEU A 217 -13.24 -15.11 -62.36
CA LEU A 217 -13.56 -16.46 -62.81
C LEU A 217 -14.61 -17.12 -61.90
N ARG A 218 -15.41 -17.97 -62.55
CA ARG A 218 -16.22 -19.04 -61.98
C ARG A 218 -15.42 -19.81 -60.91
N ASN A 219 -16.03 -20.08 -59.76
CA ASN A 219 -15.71 -21.32 -59.06
C ASN A 219 -17.00 -22.02 -58.62
N THR A 220 -17.12 -23.23 -59.12
CA THR A 220 -18.19 -24.19 -58.94
C THR A 220 -18.09 -24.82 -57.57
N TYR A 221 -19.14 -24.71 -56.75
CA TYR A 221 -19.34 -25.67 -55.65
C TYR A 221 -20.13 -26.85 -56.21
N LYS A 222 -19.43 -27.98 -56.34
CA LYS A 222 -20.04 -29.31 -56.47
C LYS A 222 -20.62 -29.70 -55.10
N SER A 223 -21.77 -30.38 -55.16
CA SER A 223 -22.53 -31.01 -54.09
C SER A 223 -21.72 -31.90 -53.17
#